data_AF-A0A1W6LN89-F1
#
_entry.id   AF-A0A1W6LN89-F1
#
_cell.length_a   1.000
_cell.length_b   1.000
_cell.length_c   1.000
_cell.angle_alpha   90.00
_cell.angle_beta   90.00
_cell.angle_gamma   90.00
#
_symmetry.space_group_name_H-M   'P 1'
#
loop_
_entity.id
_entity.type
_entity.pdbx_description
1 polymer ?
#
loop_
_entity_poly.entity_id
_entity_poly.type
_entity_poly.pdbx_seq_one_letter_code
_entity_poly.pdbx_strand_id
1 'polypeptide(L)'
;MMCYLRNLMCLSVLIALLLAAPAFSAYTFEGGNAISHEVGGEEISVSDWSEVSSGDELYIGHDAWGKLTGDGGSGTVYNTYVGYNGEGEMVLAGSSTDFTNDNDFAVGAFDSGELSVSNGASLLVRAGLQVGLESQGIMTVDGGDVNGGGGIIMNNSDSADADGSSLTITGGGTVDAYSLSHYNNSSSMTIEDGTADFVDGYGIVVYGGTFTINVGLSGSLKLGQFYHNDMESFLGFIDAQNDSTINLNLWDGSDYVDYSALTEDVDYQVNGGELTIVPEPATMALLGLGGLFVRRRRT
;
A
#
# COMPACT_ATOMS: atom_id res chain seq x y z
N MET A 1 51.09 -6.39 25.96
CA MET A 1 50.04 -7.43 25.90
C MET A 1 48.71 -7.03 26.56
N MET A 2 48.69 -6.09 27.52
CA MET A 2 47.43 -5.63 28.17
C MET A 2 46.51 -4.74 27.32
N CYS A 3 46.99 -4.09 26.26
CA CYS A 3 46.15 -3.19 25.43
C CYS A 3 45.18 -3.94 24.49
N TYR A 4 45.48 -5.19 24.12
CA TYR A 4 44.62 -5.98 23.23
C TYR A 4 43.37 -6.54 23.93
N LEU A 5 43.45 -6.85 25.23
CA LEU A 5 42.31 -7.34 26.01
C LEU A 5 41.23 -6.27 26.25
N ARG A 6 41.64 -4.99 26.34
CA ARG A 6 40.70 -3.87 26.54
C ARG A 6 39.84 -3.59 25.30
N ASN A 7 40.43 -3.69 24.11
CA ASN A 7 39.70 -3.52 22.85
C ASN A 7 38.75 -4.69 22.56
N LEU A 8 39.11 -5.91 22.95
CA LEU A 8 38.25 -7.08 22.78
C LEU A 8 36.98 -7.01 23.66
N MET A 9 37.12 -6.49 24.89
CA MET A 9 35.99 -6.32 25.81
C MET A 9 35.02 -5.20 25.38
N CYS A 10 35.53 -4.09 24.82
CA CYS A 10 34.67 -3.06 24.23
C CYS A 10 33.89 -3.58 23.01
N LEU A 11 34.52 -4.40 22.17
CA LEU A 11 33.85 -4.98 21.00
C LEU A 11 32.77 -6.00 21.40
N SER A 12 33.02 -6.84 22.40
CA SER A 12 32.01 -7.79 22.90
C SER A 12 30.85 -7.11 23.60
N VAL A 13 31.07 -5.98 24.27
CA VAL A 13 30.00 -5.18 24.90
C VAL A 13 29.18 -4.44 23.84
N LEU A 14 29.82 -3.94 22.77
CA LEU A 14 29.09 -3.32 21.64
C LEU A 14 28.23 -4.36 20.90
N ILE A 15 28.75 -5.56 20.67
CA ILE A 15 28.01 -6.69 20.07
C ILE A 15 26.89 -7.15 21.01
N ALA A 16 27.12 -7.22 22.32
CA ALA A 16 26.08 -7.57 23.29
C ALA A 16 24.99 -6.49 23.41
N LEU A 17 25.32 -5.20 23.26
CA LEU A 17 24.35 -4.09 23.17
C LEU A 17 23.57 -4.10 21.84
N LEU A 18 24.20 -4.53 20.74
CA LEU A 18 23.53 -4.75 19.45
C LEU A 18 22.63 -5.99 19.44
N LEU A 19 22.98 -7.03 20.22
CA LEU A 19 22.20 -8.27 20.35
C LEU A 19 21.16 -8.22 21.48
N ALA A 20 21.24 -7.21 22.36
CA ALA A 20 20.27 -6.93 23.42
C ALA A 20 19.32 -5.80 23.00
N ALA A 21 18.94 -5.74 21.73
CA ALA A 21 17.66 -5.13 21.39
C ALA A 21 16.61 -5.91 22.21
N PRO A 22 15.92 -5.28 23.17
CA PRO A 22 14.81 -5.97 23.80
C PRO A 22 13.86 -6.38 22.69
N ALA A 23 13.20 -7.53 22.86
CA ALA A 23 11.98 -7.83 22.14
C ALA A 23 10.98 -6.74 22.55
N PHE A 24 11.08 -5.57 21.92
CA PHE A 24 10.07 -4.54 22.01
C PHE A 24 8.77 -5.18 21.52
N SER A 25 7.67 -4.80 22.15
CA SER A 25 6.36 -5.08 21.58
C SER A 25 6.37 -4.50 20.18
N ALA A 26 6.49 -5.39 19.20
CA ALA A 26 6.49 -5.14 17.77
C ALA A 26 5.32 -4.22 17.38
N TYR A 27 4.22 -4.44 18.08
CA TYR A 27 2.94 -3.82 17.87
C TYR A 27 2.43 -3.16 19.16
N THR A 28 1.85 -1.98 19.05
CA THR A 28 1.25 -1.24 20.17
C THR A 28 -0.14 -0.77 19.82
N PHE A 29 -1.06 -0.91 20.77
CA PHE A 29 -2.41 -0.40 20.65
C PHE A 29 -2.54 0.97 21.31
N GLU A 30 -3.27 1.87 20.65
CA GLU A 30 -3.72 3.14 21.19
C GLU A 30 -5.24 3.25 21.03
N GLY A 31 -5.88 4.02 21.91
CA GLY A 31 -7.34 4.03 22.03
C GLY A 31 -7.85 2.87 22.87
N GLY A 32 -9.14 2.90 23.21
CA GLY A 32 -9.75 1.95 24.14
C GLY A 32 -10.32 0.69 23.49
N ASN A 33 -10.27 0.59 22.16
CA ASN A 33 -11.17 -0.27 21.39
C ASN A 33 -10.47 -1.09 20.29
N ALA A 34 -9.28 -1.58 20.59
CA ALA A 34 -8.78 -2.74 19.87
C ALA A 34 -9.44 -3.99 20.47
N ILE A 35 -10.09 -4.80 19.65
CA ILE A 35 -10.71 -6.07 20.07
C ILE A 35 -10.04 -7.20 19.33
N SER A 36 -9.63 -8.24 20.07
CA SER A 36 -9.26 -9.54 19.52
C SER A 36 -10.39 -10.53 19.80
N HIS A 37 -10.80 -11.27 18.80
CA HIS A 37 -11.87 -12.25 18.88
C HIS A 37 -11.39 -13.59 18.33
N GLU A 38 -11.28 -14.61 19.18
CA GLU A 38 -11.13 -15.98 18.71
C GLU A 38 -12.41 -16.36 17.94
N VAL A 39 -12.32 -16.82 16.68
CA VAL A 39 -13.49 -17.12 15.83
C VAL A 39 -14.51 -18.02 16.56
N GLY A 40 -15.65 -17.44 16.96
CA GLY A 40 -16.73 -18.11 17.70
C GLY A 40 -16.67 -17.99 19.23
N GLY A 41 -15.79 -17.13 19.74
CA GLY A 41 -15.57 -16.83 21.15
C GLY A 41 -16.27 -15.55 21.63
N GLU A 42 -15.80 -15.02 22.77
CA GLU A 42 -16.21 -13.69 23.26
C GLU A 42 -15.26 -12.63 22.68
N GLU A 43 -15.77 -11.43 22.41
CA GLU A 43 -14.96 -10.25 22.05
C GLU A 43 -14.14 -9.80 23.27
N ILE A 44 -12.82 -9.72 23.13
CA ILE A 44 -11.90 -9.34 24.20
C ILE A 44 -11.21 -8.04 23.82
N SER A 45 -11.35 -7.01 24.65
CA SER A 45 -10.53 -5.80 24.51
C SER A 45 -9.07 -6.15 24.74
N VAL A 46 -8.23 -5.79 23.77
CA VAL A 46 -6.78 -6.01 23.83
C VAL A 46 -6.04 -4.70 23.99
N SER A 47 -5.01 -4.72 24.81
CA SER A 47 -4.12 -3.59 25.07
C SER A 47 -2.65 -3.92 24.84
N ASP A 48 -2.32 -5.19 24.64
CA ASP A 48 -0.98 -5.69 24.36
C ASP A 48 -1.04 -6.71 23.22
N TRP A 49 -0.05 -6.69 22.32
CA TRP A 49 0.02 -7.62 21.20
C TRP A 49 0.11 -9.10 21.64
N SER A 50 0.67 -9.36 22.83
CA SER A 50 0.73 -10.71 23.40
C SER A 50 -0.65 -11.31 23.72
N GLU A 51 -1.71 -10.51 23.69
CA GLU A 51 -3.10 -10.93 23.86
C GLU A 51 -3.76 -11.34 22.53
N VAL A 52 -3.09 -11.10 21.39
CA VAL A 52 -3.59 -11.40 20.05
C VAL A 52 -2.99 -12.73 19.56
N SER A 53 -3.87 -13.61 19.09
CA SER A 53 -3.51 -14.90 18.51
C SER A 53 -3.63 -14.91 16.99
N SER A 54 -2.91 -15.82 16.32
CA SER A 54 -2.98 -15.95 14.87
C SER A 54 -4.32 -16.42 14.33
N GLY A 55 -5.17 -16.99 15.19
CA GLY A 55 -6.53 -17.41 14.83
C GLY A 55 -7.58 -16.34 15.06
N ASP A 56 -7.19 -15.16 15.54
CA ASP A 56 -8.13 -14.14 15.98
C ASP A 56 -8.54 -13.23 14.83
N GLU A 57 -9.74 -12.68 14.97
CA GLU A 57 -10.18 -11.48 14.25
C GLU A 57 -9.74 -10.26 15.05
N LEU A 58 -9.13 -9.30 14.36
CA LEU A 58 -8.62 -8.07 14.94
C LEU A 58 -9.48 -6.90 14.48
N TYR A 59 -10.13 -6.22 15.42
CA TYR A 59 -10.88 -5.00 15.16
C TYR A 59 -10.12 -3.80 15.70
N ILE A 60 -9.86 -2.83 14.84
CA ILE A 60 -9.19 -1.57 15.18
C ILE A 60 -10.23 -0.46 15.01
N GLY A 61 -10.60 0.17 16.13
CA GLY A 61 -11.63 1.20 16.15
C GLY A 61 -13.03 0.69 16.50
N HIS A 62 -13.16 -0.40 17.27
CA HIS A 62 -14.46 -1.01 17.56
C HIS A 62 -15.40 -0.08 18.38
N ASP A 63 -16.47 0.43 17.77
CA ASP A 63 -17.46 1.35 18.36
C ASP A 63 -16.91 2.70 18.89
N ALA A 64 -15.60 2.93 18.82
CA ALA A 64 -14.95 4.23 19.01
C ALA A 64 -13.48 4.14 18.58
N TRP A 65 -12.80 5.29 18.52
CA TRP A 65 -11.45 5.41 17.97
C TRP A 65 -10.43 4.42 18.55
N GLY A 66 -9.65 3.81 17.66
CA GLY A 66 -8.56 2.90 18.00
C GLY A 66 -7.45 2.90 16.94
N LYS A 67 -6.23 2.56 17.38
CA LYS A 67 -5.05 2.52 16.51
C LYS A 67 -4.16 1.33 16.84
N LEU A 68 -3.61 0.70 15.80
CA LEU A 68 -2.51 -0.27 15.89
C LEU A 68 -1.27 0.33 15.22
N THR A 69 -0.13 0.31 15.89
CA THR A 69 1.16 0.67 15.30
C THR A 69 2.12 -0.51 15.38
N GLY A 70 2.66 -0.95 14.25
CA GLY A 70 3.78 -1.89 14.14
C GLY A 70 5.06 -1.15 13.73
N ASP A 71 6.12 -1.25 14.53
CA ASP A 71 7.45 -0.66 14.26
C ASP A 71 8.58 -1.64 14.64
N GLY A 72 8.46 -2.84 14.12
CA GLY A 72 9.37 -3.97 14.21
C GLY A 72 8.63 -5.28 14.48
N GLY A 73 9.28 -6.42 14.21
CA GLY A 73 8.75 -7.75 14.51
C GLY A 73 7.68 -8.24 13.54
N SER A 74 7.15 -9.45 13.81
CA SER A 74 6.16 -10.09 12.95
C SER A 74 4.88 -10.45 13.68
N GLY A 75 3.75 -10.34 12.97
CA GLY A 75 2.42 -10.61 13.47
C GLY A 75 1.60 -11.40 12.46
N THR A 76 0.75 -12.30 12.93
CA THR A 76 -0.24 -12.98 12.11
C THR A 76 -1.58 -12.92 12.82
N VAL A 77 -2.64 -12.67 12.06
CA VAL A 77 -4.05 -12.72 12.50
C VAL A 77 -4.90 -13.32 11.38
N TYR A 78 -6.12 -13.75 11.71
CA TYR A 78 -7.02 -14.37 10.76
C TYR A 78 -7.76 -13.31 9.91
N ASN A 79 -8.51 -12.43 10.56
CA ASN A 79 -9.19 -11.29 9.93
C ASN A 79 -8.70 -9.99 10.55
N THR A 80 -8.71 -8.89 9.78
CA THR A 80 -8.44 -7.54 10.30
C THR A 80 -9.47 -6.57 9.76
N TYR A 81 -10.05 -5.76 10.65
CA TYR A 81 -11.01 -4.72 10.32
C TYR A 81 -10.55 -3.39 10.91
N VAL A 82 -10.18 -2.45 10.04
CA VAL A 82 -9.80 -1.08 10.41
C VAL A 82 -10.98 -0.17 10.15
N GLY A 83 -11.46 0.50 11.20
CA GLY A 83 -12.65 1.35 11.14
C GLY A 83 -13.95 0.56 11.38
N TYR A 84 -14.03 -0.22 12.47
CA TYR A 84 -15.19 -1.07 12.75
C TYR A 84 -16.21 -0.36 13.67
N ASN A 85 -17.24 0.26 13.09
CA ASN A 85 -18.26 1.06 13.82
C ASN A 85 -17.69 2.24 14.64
N GLY A 86 -16.43 2.59 14.39
CA GLY A 86 -15.72 3.73 14.93
C GLY A 86 -14.43 3.91 14.14
N GLU A 87 -13.83 5.10 14.20
CA GLU A 87 -12.60 5.42 13.46
C GLU A 87 -11.45 4.45 13.80
N GLY A 88 -10.75 3.94 12.80
CA GLY A 88 -9.62 3.02 12.98
C GLY A 88 -8.38 3.44 12.20
N GLU A 89 -7.20 3.31 12.81
CA GLU A 89 -5.92 3.57 12.15
C GLU A 89 -4.96 2.39 12.33
N MET A 90 -4.35 1.92 11.25
CA MET A 90 -3.27 0.93 11.30
C MET A 90 -2.03 1.47 10.61
N VAL A 91 -0.91 1.47 11.33
CA VAL A 91 0.39 1.94 10.83
C VAL A 91 1.39 0.81 10.94
N LEU A 92 1.97 0.42 9.80
CA LEU A 92 3.10 -0.50 9.72
C LEU A 92 4.30 0.28 9.20
N ALA A 93 5.36 0.37 10.01
CA ALA A 93 6.56 1.13 9.68
C ALA A 93 7.82 0.33 9.95
N GLY A 94 8.88 0.60 9.19
CA GLY A 94 10.20 0.04 9.42
C GLY A 94 10.40 -1.32 8.78
N SER A 95 11.59 -1.53 8.21
CA SER A 95 11.93 -2.69 7.39
C SER A 95 12.02 -4.03 8.12
N SER A 96 11.72 -4.03 9.42
CA SER A 96 11.66 -5.24 10.25
C SER A 96 10.24 -5.59 10.67
N THR A 97 9.24 -4.89 10.13
CA THR A 97 7.82 -5.08 10.42
C THR A 97 7.18 -5.93 9.34
N ASP A 98 6.69 -7.10 9.73
CA ASP A 98 5.98 -8.02 8.86
C ASP A 98 4.59 -8.33 9.45
N PHE A 99 3.52 -7.95 8.77
CA PHE A 99 2.15 -8.28 9.18
C PHE A 99 1.51 -9.23 8.18
N THR A 100 0.96 -10.35 8.65
CA THR A 100 0.22 -11.31 7.83
C THR A 100 -1.23 -11.39 8.27
N ASN A 101 -2.15 -11.24 7.33
CA ASN A 101 -3.57 -11.50 7.51
C ASN A 101 -3.96 -12.71 6.65
N ASP A 102 -4.43 -13.78 7.29
CA ASP A 102 -4.66 -15.05 6.59
C ASP A 102 -5.97 -15.09 5.79
N ASN A 103 -6.94 -14.24 6.11
CA ASN A 103 -8.22 -14.18 5.43
C ASN A 103 -8.57 -12.72 5.02
N ASP A 104 -9.67 -12.15 5.52
CA ASP A 104 -10.18 -10.86 5.07
C ASP A 104 -9.49 -9.72 5.80
N PHE A 105 -8.99 -8.73 5.05
CA PHE A 105 -8.47 -7.49 5.58
C PHE A 105 -9.32 -6.34 5.02
N ALA A 106 -10.00 -5.58 5.88
CA ALA A 106 -10.83 -4.46 5.45
C ALA A 106 -10.36 -3.14 6.09
N VAL A 107 -10.24 -2.11 5.26
CA VAL A 107 -10.01 -0.72 5.65
C VAL A 107 -11.28 0.06 5.30
N GLY A 108 -11.86 0.77 6.28
CA GLY A 108 -13.18 1.38 6.12
C GLY A 108 -14.30 0.35 6.29
N ALA A 109 -14.23 -0.46 7.36
CA ALA A 109 -15.11 -1.61 7.55
C ALA A 109 -16.59 -1.21 7.72
N PHE A 110 -16.88 -0.30 8.66
CA PHE A 110 -18.22 0.25 8.95
C PHE A 110 -18.20 1.72 9.43
N ASP A 111 -17.00 2.28 9.59
CA ASP A 111 -16.70 3.70 9.78
C ASP A 111 -15.35 3.97 9.08
N SER A 112 -14.80 5.18 9.16
CA SER A 112 -13.55 5.51 8.46
C SER A 112 -12.38 4.68 8.96
N GLY A 113 -11.63 4.10 8.01
CA GLY A 113 -10.42 3.34 8.30
C GLY A 113 -9.22 3.88 7.52
N GLU A 114 -8.07 3.91 8.18
CA GLU A 114 -6.80 4.31 7.58
C GLU A 114 -5.73 3.24 7.75
N LEU A 115 -5.03 2.91 6.68
CA LEU A 115 -3.90 1.99 6.67
C LEU A 115 -2.67 2.68 6.05
N SER A 116 -1.55 2.66 6.76
CA SER A 116 -0.25 3.10 6.26
C SER A 116 0.76 1.96 6.33
N VAL A 117 1.45 1.66 5.23
CA VAL A 117 2.57 0.70 5.16
C VAL A 117 3.78 1.44 4.62
N SER A 118 4.82 1.58 5.43
CA SER A 118 5.92 2.50 5.10
C SER A 118 7.30 2.01 5.51
N ASN A 119 8.34 2.67 4.97
CA ASN A 119 9.73 2.52 5.41
C ASN A 119 10.23 1.06 5.39
N GLY A 120 9.84 0.30 4.37
CA GLY A 120 10.19 -1.10 4.17
C GLY A 120 9.34 -2.12 4.95
N ALA A 121 8.30 -1.68 5.67
CA ALA A 121 7.36 -2.61 6.29
C ALA A 121 6.62 -3.42 5.23
N SER A 122 6.22 -4.64 5.60
CA SER A 122 5.53 -5.59 4.73
C SER A 122 4.15 -5.97 5.26
N LEU A 123 3.14 -5.92 4.40
CA LEU A 123 1.80 -6.44 4.64
C LEU A 123 1.48 -7.54 3.64
N LEU A 124 1.19 -8.75 4.13
CA LEU A 124 0.67 -9.86 3.33
C LEU A 124 -0.78 -10.14 3.71
N VAL A 125 -1.71 -10.03 2.77
CA VAL A 125 -3.11 -10.43 2.91
C VAL A 125 -3.35 -11.62 1.98
N ARG A 126 -3.61 -12.81 2.53
CA ARG A 126 -3.68 -14.03 1.71
C ARG A 126 -4.96 -14.15 0.89
N ALA A 127 -6.11 -13.82 1.46
CA ALA A 127 -7.40 -14.04 0.80
C ALA A 127 -7.88 -12.80 0.05
N GLY A 128 -8.10 -11.67 0.73
CA GLY A 128 -8.57 -10.46 0.06
C GLY A 128 -8.37 -9.21 0.90
N LEU A 129 -7.86 -8.15 0.25
CA LEU A 129 -7.71 -6.82 0.81
C LEU A 129 -8.83 -5.93 0.29
N GLN A 130 -9.57 -5.28 1.19
CA GLN A 130 -10.67 -4.39 0.86
C GLN A 130 -10.33 -2.98 1.35
N VAL A 131 -10.46 -1.99 0.47
CA VAL A 131 -10.29 -0.58 0.79
C VAL A 131 -11.60 0.12 0.43
N GLY A 132 -12.35 0.47 1.47
CA GLY A 132 -13.73 0.89 1.37
C GLY A 132 -14.68 -0.31 1.40
N LEU A 133 -14.91 -0.94 2.55
CA LEU A 133 -15.88 -2.03 2.67
C LEU A 133 -17.30 -1.48 2.75
N GLU A 134 -17.69 -0.82 3.86
CA GLU A 134 -18.99 -0.12 4.00
C GLU A 134 -18.83 1.39 4.25
N SER A 135 -17.60 1.85 4.49
CA SER A 135 -17.26 3.25 4.76
C SER A 135 -15.91 3.60 4.14
N GLN A 136 -15.52 4.87 4.19
CA GLN A 136 -14.31 5.33 3.52
C GLN A 136 -13.06 4.60 4.03
N GLY A 137 -12.34 3.97 3.11
CA GLY A 137 -11.04 3.35 3.37
C GLY A 137 -9.92 4.16 2.70
N ILE A 138 -8.90 4.51 3.48
CA ILE A 138 -7.71 5.19 2.97
C ILE A 138 -6.51 4.29 3.20
N MET A 139 -5.79 3.98 2.12
CA MET A 139 -4.58 3.19 2.16
C MET A 139 -3.41 3.95 1.55
N THR A 140 -2.29 4.02 2.27
CA THR A 140 -1.05 4.64 1.81
C THR A 140 0.10 3.65 1.92
N VAL A 141 0.84 3.48 0.83
CA VAL A 141 2.08 2.69 0.78
C VAL A 141 3.23 3.64 0.46
N ASP A 142 4.08 3.94 1.43
CA ASP A 142 5.19 4.91 1.33
C ASP A 142 6.54 4.21 1.56
N GLY A 143 7.11 3.67 0.49
CA GLY A 143 8.33 2.85 0.54
C GLY A 143 8.17 1.53 1.31
N GLY A 144 6.93 1.08 1.54
CA GLY A 144 6.59 -0.25 2.05
C GLY A 144 6.16 -1.21 0.95
N ASP A 145 5.90 -2.47 1.31
CA ASP A 145 5.45 -3.51 0.40
C ASP A 145 4.11 -4.10 0.86
N VAL A 146 3.14 -4.17 -0.04
CA VAL A 146 1.85 -4.82 0.21
C VAL A 146 1.57 -5.88 -0.83
N ASN A 147 1.32 -7.10 -0.37
CA ASN A 147 0.83 -8.20 -1.19
C ASN A 147 -0.63 -8.52 -0.82
N GLY A 148 -1.55 -8.21 -1.72
CA GLY A 148 -2.99 -8.44 -1.58
C GLY A 148 -3.47 -9.83 -2.00
N GLY A 149 -2.57 -10.84 -2.11
CA GLY A 149 -2.92 -12.25 -2.31
C GLY A 149 -4.01 -12.51 -3.35
N GLY A 150 -5.24 -12.80 -2.89
CA GLY A 150 -6.38 -13.09 -3.76
C GLY A 150 -7.05 -11.90 -4.45
N GLY A 151 -6.59 -10.67 -4.20
CA GLY A 151 -7.01 -9.46 -4.90
C GLY A 151 -7.24 -8.27 -3.98
N ILE A 152 -7.26 -7.08 -4.57
CA ILE A 152 -7.70 -5.84 -3.93
C ILE A 152 -9.12 -5.51 -4.41
N ILE A 153 -10.00 -5.19 -3.47
CA ILE A 153 -11.36 -4.71 -3.76
C ILE A 153 -11.48 -3.28 -3.25
N MET A 154 -11.79 -2.36 -4.16
CA MET A 154 -12.09 -0.97 -3.86
C MET A 154 -13.61 -0.77 -3.82
N ASN A 155 -14.13 -0.16 -2.75
CA ASN A 155 -15.55 0.16 -2.58
C ASN A 155 -16.48 -1.04 -2.81
N ASN A 156 -16.36 -2.06 -1.95
CA ASN A 156 -17.06 -3.34 -2.09
C ASN A 156 -18.58 -3.26 -1.81
N SER A 157 -19.08 -2.15 -1.26
CA SER A 157 -20.52 -1.94 -0.99
C SER A 157 -21.11 -0.84 -1.85
N ASP A 158 -22.43 -0.86 -1.98
CA ASP A 158 -23.22 0.25 -2.52
C ASP A 158 -23.40 1.40 -1.50
N SER A 159 -22.72 1.34 -0.35
CA SER A 159 -22.84 2.35 0.71
C SER A 159 -22.28 3.69 0.24
N ALA A 160 -23.07 4.76 0.34
CA ALA A 160 -22.60 6.10 0.02
C ALA A 160 -21.43 6.54 0.92
N ASP A 161 -21.30 5.94 2.10
CA ASP A 161 -20.24 6.27 3.06
C ASP A 161 -18.88 5.72 2.63
N ALA A 162 -18.83 4.78 1.66
CA ALA A 162 -17.59 4.29 1.05
C ALA A 162 -17.05 5.23 -0.06
N ASP A 163 -17.75 6.32 -0.38
CA ASP A 163 -17.31 7.27 -1.40
C ASP A 163 -15.99 7.96 -1.02
N GLY A 164 -15.09 8.09 -2.00
CA GLY A 164 -13.79 8.71 -1.82
C GLY A 164 -12.70 7.81 -1.23
N SER A 165 -12.91 6.48 -1.13
CA SER A 165 -11.83 5.57 -0.76
C SER A 165 -10.64 5.68 -1.71
N SER A 166 -9.43 5.50 -1.18
CA SER A 166 -8.21 5.75 -1.94
C SER A 166 -7.07 4.81 -1.60
N LEU A 167 -6.27 4.52 -2.62
CA LEU A 167 -4.97 3.87 -2.52
C LEU A 167 -3.90 4.82 -3.07
N THR A 168 -2.91 5.16 -2.26
CA THR A 168 -1.78 6.01 -2.67
C THR A 168 -0.47 5.24 -2.52
N ILE A 169 0.36 5.23 -3.56
CA ILE A 169 1.64 4.52 -3.62
C ILE A 169 2.75 5.54 -3.91
N THR A 170 3.67 5.68 -2.96
CA THR A 170 4.73 6.68 -2.89
C THR A 170 6.01 6.08 -2.30
N GLY A 171 7.10 6.85 -2.25
CA GLY A 171 8.37 6.47 -1.65
C GLY A 171 9.03 5.25 -2.28
N GLY A 172 8.68 4.92 -3.53
CA GLY A 172 9.11 3.65 -4.15
C GLY A 172 8.42 2.41 -3.59
N GLY A 173 7.27 2.56 -2.93
CA GLY A 173 6.50 1.45 -2.38
C GLY A 173 5.90 0.55 -3.46
N THR A 174 5.56 -0.68 -3.07
CA THR A 174 5.01 -1.69 -3.98
C THR A 174 3.65 -2.17 -3.50
N VAL A 175 2.68 -2.25 -4.41
CA VAL A 175 1.43 -2.99 -4.22
C VAL A 175 1.36 -4.07 -5.28
N ASP A 176 1.27 -5.32 -4.84
CA ASP A 176 1.14 -6.51 -5.69
C ASP A 176 -0.11 -7.29 -5.30
N ALA A 177 -0.92 -7.72 -6.26
CA ALA A 177 -2.10 -8.54 -6.00
C ALA A 177 -2.52 -9.33 -7.24
N TYR A 178 -3.33 -10.37 -7.05
CA TYR A 178 -3.89 -11.13 -8.17
C TYR A 178 -4.69 -10.23 -9.14
N SER A 179 -5.54 -9.35 -8.62
CA SER A 179 -6.30 -8.39 -9.43
C SER A 179 -6.73 -7.20 -8.59
N LEU A 180 -7.17 -6.13 -9.24
CA LEU A 180 -7.89 -5.04 -8.59
C LEU A 180 -9.31 -4.98 -9.15
N SER A 181 -10.30 -5.04 -8.26
CA SER A 181 -11.71 -4.90 -8.58
C SER A 181 -12.26 -3.65 -7.92
N HIS A 182 -13.08 -2.89 -8.63
CA HIS A 182 -13.87 -1.79 -8.08
C HIS A 182 -15.35 -2.05 -8.32
N TYR A 183 -16.21 -1.77 -7.34
CA TYR A 183 -17.64 -2.02 -7.48
C TYR A 183 -18.49 -0.76 -7.55
N ASN A 184 -18.36 0.20 -6.64
CA ASN A 184 -19.30 1.32 -6.55
C ASN A 184 -18.67 2.65 -6.13
N ASN A 185 -19.47 3.71 -6.24
CA ASN A 185 -19.12 5.07 -5.83
C ASN A 185 -17.84 5.58 -6.52
N SER A 186 -17.24 6.64 -5.99
CA SER A 186 -15.97 7.15 -6.48
C SER A 186 -14.84 6.57 -5.63
N SER A 187 -13.78 6.08 -6.27
CA SER A 187 -12.52 5.80 -5.59
C SER A 187 -11.34 6.10 -6.48
N SER A 188 -10.14 6.12 -5.90
CA SER A 188 -8.93 6.41 -6.66
C SER A 188 -7.74 5.55 -6.28
N MET A 189 -6.86 5.37 -7.24
CA MET A 189 -5.51 4.85 -7.05
C MET A 189 -4.52 5.85 -7.62
N THR A 190 -3.55 6.29 -6.82
CA THR A 190 -2.48 7.21 -7.25
C THR A 190 -1.12 6.56 -7.04
N ILE A 191 -0.28 6.56 -8.07
CA ILE A 191 1.06 5.95 -8.07
C ILE A 191 2.06 7.06 -8.40
N GLU A 192 2.66 7.72 -7.42
CA GLU A 192 3.55 8.87 -7.70
C GLU A 192 4.94 8.44 -8.17
N ASP A 193 5.58 7.56 -7.40
CA ASP A 193 6.94 7.07 -7.62
C ASP A 193 7.16 5.60 -7.18
N GLY A 194 6.07 4.84 -7.01
CA GLY A 194 6.09 3.40 -6.70
C GLY A 194 5.52 2.52 -7.82
N THR A 195 5.16 1.29 -7.46
CA THR A 195 4.69 0.28 -8.42
C THR A 195 3.38 -0.35 -7.98
N ALA A 196 2.42 -0.44 -8.89
CA ALA A 196 1.23 -1.29 -8.76
C ALA A 196 1.30 -2.45 -9.76
N ASP A 197 1.22 -3.68 -9.24
CA ASP A 197 1.31 -4.92 -10.00
C ASP A 197 0.05 -5.78 -9.81
N PHE A 198 -0.68 -6.03 -10.90
CA PHE A 198 -1.91 -6.81 -10.91
C PHE A 198 -1.88 -7.95 -11.94
N VAL A 199 -0.69 -8.52 -12.20
CA VAL A 199 -0.46 -9.39 -13.36
C VAL A 199 -0.88 -10.85 -13.21
N ASP A 200 -1.09 -11.34 -11.99
CA ASP A 200 -1.32 -12.77 -11.76
C ASP A 200 -2.79 -13.20 -12.01
N GLY A 201 -3.72 -12.25 -12.14
CA GLY A 201 -5.15 -12.45 -12.36
C GLY A 201 -5.73 -11.51 -13.41
N TYR A 202 -7.00 -11.12 -13.29
CA TYR A 202 -7.74 -10.40 -14.35
C TYR A 202 -7.29 -8.94 -14.61
N GLY A 203 -6.21 -8.45 -13.99
CA GLY A 203 -5.81 -7.05 -14.05
C GLY A 203 -6.76 -6.16 -13.26
N ILE A 204 -7.22 -5.06 -13.88
CA ILE A 204 -8.13 -4.07 -13.28
C ILE A 204 -9.54 -4.24 -13.85
N VAL A 205 -10.54 -4.43 -13.00
CA VAL A 205 -11.96 -4.57 -13.37
C VAL A 205 -12.82 -3.61 -12.56
N VAL A 206 -13.79 -2.95 -13.19
CA VAL A 206 -14.58 -1.87 -12.57
C VAL A 206 -16.06 -2.08 -12.90
N TYR A 207 -16.82 -2.60 -11.95
CA TYR A 207 -18.20 -3.05 -12.13
C TYR A 207 -19.26 -1.94 -12.01
N GLY A 208 -18.94 -0.81 -11.38
CA GLY A 208 -19.85 0.32 -11.18
C GLY A 208 -19.07 1.56 -10.73
N GLY A 209 -19.76 2.69 -10.50
CA GLY A 209 -19.11 3.90 -9.99
C GLY A 209 -18.11 4.58 -10.95
N THR A 210 -17.17 5.31 -10.36
CA THR A 210 -16.06 5.97 -11.07
C THR A 210 -14.75 5.62 -10.38
N PHE A 211 -13.86 4.96 -11.11
CA PHE A 211 -12.52 4.66 -10.63
C PHE A 211 -11.49 5.55 -11.34
N THR A 212 -10.72 6.31 -10.55
CA THR A 212 -9.67 7.19 -11.10
C THR A 212 -8.29 6.61 -10.81
N ILE A 213 -7.48 6.44 -11.84
CA ILE A 213 -6.10 5.97 -11.75
C ILE A 213 -5.19 7.12 -12.17
N ASN A 214 -4.28 7.52 -11.29
CA ASN A 214 -3.28 8.55 -11.56
C ASN A 214 -1.88 7.92 -11.54
N VAL A 215 -1.11 8.05 -12.62
CA VAL A 215 0.27 7.56 -12.71
C VAL A 215 1.24 8.73 -12.83
N GLY A 216 2.08 8.89 -11.80
CA GLY A 216 3.08 9.94 -11.64
C GLY A 216 4.34 9.70 -12.46
N LEU A 217 5.23 10.71 -12.47
CA LEU A 217 6.45 10.72 -13.30
C LEU A 217 7.35 9.49 -13.12
N SER A 218 7.43 8.96 -11.90
CA SER A 218 8.25 7.78 -11.58
C SER A 218 7.39 6.57 -11.18
N GLY A 219 6.08 6.70 -11.30
CA GLY A 219 5.13 5.62 -11.02
C GLY A 219 5.12 4.60 -12.14
N SER A 220 4.83 3.35 -11.77
CA SER A 220 4.65 2.25 -12.70
C SER A 220 3.36 1.50 -12.42
N LEU A 221 2.62 1.20 -13.50
CA LEU A 221 1.41 0.38 -13.45
C LEU A 221 1.56 -0.81 -14.40
N LYS A 222 1.42 -2.03 -13.88
CA LYS A 222 1.33 -3.21 -14.75
C LYS A 222 -0.12 -3.50 -15.13
N LEU A 223 -0.37 -3.57 -16.43
CA LEU A 223 -1.70 -3.62 -17.05
C LEU A 223 -2.34 -5.02 -17.07
N GLY A 224 -1.67 -6.05 -16.52
CA GLY A 224 -2.17 -7.44 -16.45
C GLY A 224 -1.68 -8.35 -17.58
N GLN A 225 -1.65 -9.68 -17.36
CA GLN A 225 -1.13 -10.67 -18.33
C GLN A 225 -2.16 -11.21 -19.34
N PHE A 226 -3.47 -11.10 -19.06
CA PHE A 226 -4.46 -11.86 -19.84
C PHE A 226 -4.67 -11.36 -21.27
N TYR A 227 -4.16 -10.17 -21.60
CA TYR A 227 -4.30 -9.55 -22.90
C TYR A 227 -2.98 -8.92 -23.32
N HIS A 228 -2.87 -8.57 -24.61
CA HIS A 228 -1.61 -8.10 -25.18
C HIS A 228 -1.01 -6.97 -24.35
N ASN A 229 0.32 -6.94 -24.30
CA ASN A 229 1.16 -6.07 -23.49
C ASN A 229 1.17 -4.61 -24.01
N ASP A 230 0.01 -4.07 -24.39
CA ASP A 230 -0.19 -2.76 -25.02
C ASP A 230 -1.42 -2.03 -24.48
N MET A 231 -1.41 -0.70 -24.65
CA MET A 231 -2.45 0.20 -24.14
C MET A 231 -3.82 -0.06 -24.80
N GLU A 232 -3.86 -0.31 -26.11
CA GLU A 232 -5.10 -0.52 -26.85
C GLU A 232 -5.87 -1.74 -26.31
N SER A 233 -5.17 -2.83 -26.02
CA SER A 233 -5.77 -4.05 -25.47
C SER A 233 -6.24 -3.86 -24.04
N PHE A 234 -5.48 -3.12 -23.21
CA PHE A 234 -5.88 -2.77 -21.85
C PHE A 234 -7.18 -1.96 -21.83
N LEU A 235 -7.26 -0.90 -22.65
CA LEU A 235 -8.44 -0.06 -22.76
C LEU A 235 -9.63 -0.81 -23.36
N GLY A 236 -9.39 -1.62 -24.39
CA GLY A 236 -10.43 -2.45 -25.00
C GLY A 236 -11.00 -3.48 -24.01
N PHE A 237 -10.18 -3.99 -23.08
CA PHE A 237 -10.65 -4.85 -21.99
C PHE A 237 -11.49 -4.08 -20.99
N ILE A 238 -11.01 -2.91 -20.55
CA ILE A 238 -11.75 -1.99 -19.68
C ILE A 238 -13.13 -1.70 -20.28
N ASP A 239 -13.19 -1.28 -21.54
CA ASP A 239 -14.44 -0.96 -22.23
C ASP A 239 -15.37 -2.17 -22.37
N ALA A 240 -14.81 -3.39 -22.47
CA ALA A 240 -15.59 -4.61 -22.65
C ALA A 240 -16.12 -5.23 -21.34
N GLN A 241 -15.46 -4.99 -20.21
CA GLN A 241 -15.82 -5.59 -18.93
C GLN A 241 -16.54 -4.64 -17.97
N ASN A 242 -16.46 -3.33 -18.22
CA ASN A 242 -16.89 -2.35 -17.25
C ASN A 242 -18.23 -1.72 -17.65
N ASP A 243 -19.20 -1.79 -16.73
CA ASP A 243 -20.46 -1.03 -16.81
C ASP A 243 -20.31 0.38 -16.18
N SER A 244 -19.08 0.87 -16.05
CA SER A 244 -18.67 1.99 -15.19
C SER A 244 -17.68 2.94 -15.88
N THR A 245 -17.25 3.99 -15.18
CA THR A 245 -16.25 4.95 -15.68
C THR A 245 -14.87 4.68 -15.08
N ILE A 246 -13.87 4.49 -15.94
CA ILE A 246 -12.45 4.57 -15.55
C ILE A 246 -11.85 5.85 -16.11
N ASN A 247 -11.24 6.65 -15.23
CA ASN A 247 -10.42 7.79 -15.62
C ASN A 247 -8.95 7.40 -15.45
N LEU A 248 -8.22 7.19 -16.54
CA LEU A 248 -6.77 7.01 -16.50
C LEU A 248 -6.08 8.34 -16.79
N ASN A 249 -5.41 8.88 -15.77
CA ASN A 249 -4.65 10.11 -15.88
C ASN A 249 -3.16 9.85 -15.68
N LEU A 250 -2.34 10.54 -16.46
CA LEU A 250 -0.90 10.44 -16.46
C LEU A 250 -0.30 11.82 -16.18
N TRP A 251 0.82 11.84 -15.47
CA TRP A 251 1.53 13.09 -15.15
C TRP A 251 2.25 13.64 -16.39
N ASP A 252 1.94 14.88 -16.78
CA ASP A 252 2.53 15.54 -17.95
C ASP A 252 3.78 16.38 -17.63
N GLY A 253 4.19 16.44 -16.36
CA GLY A 253 5.24 17.34 -15.86
C GLY A 253 4.70 18.48 -15.00
N SER A 254 3.39 18.74 -15.04
CA SER A 254 2.73 19.83 -14.32
C SER A 254 1.43 19.44 -13.61
N ASP A 255 0.63 18.56 -14.22
CA ASP A 255 -0.64 18.07 -13.66
C ASP A 255 -0.94 16.64 -14.14
N TYR A 256 -1.95 16.02 -13.56
CA TYR A 256 -2.54 14.77 -14.06
C TYR A 256 -3.53 15.08 -15.18
N VAL A 257 -3.26 14.56 -16.37
CA VAL A 257 -4.10 14.74 -17.55
C VAL A 257 -4.57 13.40 -18.10
N ASP A 258 -5.73 13.38 -18.75
CA ASP A 258 -6.27 12.19 -19.41
C ASP A 258 -5.23 11.61 -20.38
N TYR A 259 -4.99 10.29 -20.31
CA TYR A 259 -3.99 9.60 -21.14
C TYR A 259 -4.18 9.86 -22.64
N SER A 260 -5.42 10.08 -23.10
CA SER A 260 -5.75 10.31 -24.51
C SER A 260 -5.27 11.66 -25.04
N ALA A 261 -4.90 12.59 -24.14
CA ALA A 261 -4.27 13.86 -24.50
C ALA A 261 -2.75 13.71 -24.77
N LEU A 262 -2.18 12.54 -24.46
CA LEU A 262 -0.75 12.24 -24.53
C LEU A 262 -0.44 11.29 -25.68
N THR A 263 0.84 11.23 -26.05
CA THR A 263 1.36 10.42 -27.16
C THR A 263 2.26 9.30 -26.63
N GLU A 264 1.92 8.04 -26.96
CA GLU A 264 2.77 6.88 -26.67
C GLU A 264 4.15 6.99 -27.35
N ASP A 265 5.19 6.46 -26.70
CA ASP A 265 6.62 6.58 -27.03
C ASP A 265 7.20 8.01 -26.98
N VAL A 266 6.39 8.99 -26.56
CA VAL A 266 6.82 10.39 -26.38
C VAL A 266 6.60 10.83 -24.94
N ASP A 267 5.38 10.69 -24.45
CA ASP A 267 4.95 11.13 -23.11
C ASP A 267 4.84 9.95 -22.13
N TYR A 268 4.42 8.79 -22.61
CA TYR A 268 4.36 7.54 -21.86
C TYR A 268 4.76 6.36 -22.75
N GLN A 269 5.07 5.22 -22.17
CA GLN A 269 5.38 3.99 -22.89
C GLN A 269 4.71 2.79 -22.21
N VAL A 270 4.28 1.81 -23.00
CA VAL A 270 3.90 0.49 -22.50
C VAL A 270 4.91 -0.54 -23.00
N ASN A 271 5.70 -1.09 -22.08
CA ASN A 271 6.70 -2.10 -22.42
C ASN A 271 6.48 -3.37 -21.59
N GLY A 272 6.24 -4.49 -22.26
CA GLY A 272 5.99 -5.76 -21.57
C GLY A 272 4.76 -5.74 -20.65
N GLY A 273 3.78 -4.87 -20.94
CA GLY A 273 2.57 -4.70 -20.13
C GLY A 273 2.74 -3.73 -18.97
N GLU A 274 3.88 -3.04 -18.88
CA GLU A 274 4.17 -2.04 -17.86
C GLU A 274 4.05 -0.64 -18.44
N LEU A 275 3.11 0.16 -17.92
CA LEU A 275 2.91 1.56 -18.23
C LEU A 275 3.83 2.42 -17.37
N THR A 276 4.65 3.26 -18.01
CA THR A 276 5.54 4.22 -17.36
C THR A 276 5.53 5.56 -18.09
N ILE A 277 5.79 6.65 -17.36
CA ILE A 277 5.91 7.99 -17.94
C ILE A 277 7.32 8.16 -18.53
N VAL A 278 7.42 8.77 -19.71
CA VAL A 278 8.70 9.11 -20.35
C VAL A 278 9.11 10.51 -19.89
N PRO A 279 10.20 10.66 -19.11
CA PRO A 279 10.62 11.99 -18.68
C PRO A 279 11.04 12.84 -19.88
N GLU A 280 10.59 14.10 -19.92
CA GLU A 280 11.00 15.01 -20.99
C GLU A 280 12.54 15.09 -21.12
N PRO A 281 13.09 15.07 -22.35
CA PRO A 281 14.54 15.15 -22.58
C PRO A 281 15.21 16.39 -21.94
N ALA A 282 14.48 17.48 -21.77
CA ALA A 282 14.97 18.72 -21.15
C ALA A 282 15.23 18.54 -19.64
N THR A 283 14.37 17.78 -18.94
CA THR A 283 14.52 17.45 -17.52
C THR A 283 15.78 16.63 -17.27
N MET A 284 16.04 15.65 -18.14
CA MET A 284 17.27 14.85 -18.12
C MET A 284 18.52 15.68 -18.42
N ALA A 285 18.43 16.62 -19.36
CA ALA A 285 19.54 17.52 -19.69
C ALA A 285 19.88 18.49 -18.53
N LEU A 286 18.88 18.98 -17.79
CA LEU A 286 19.08 19.86 -16.62
C LEU A 286 19.69 19.11 -15.43
N LEU A 287 19.28 17.88 -15.15
CA LEU A 287 19.93 17.00 -14.15
C LEU A 287 21.39 16.69 -14.52
N GLY A 288 21.65 16.38 -15.80
CA GLY A 288 23.00 16.14 -16.32
C GLY A 288 23.91 17.37 -16.30
N LEU A 289 23.37 18.55 -16.66
CA LEU A 289 24.14 19.80 -16.66
C LEU A 289 24.34 20.36 -15.25
N GLY A 290 23.36 20.25 -14.36
CA GLY A 290 23.46 20.68 -12.96
C GLY A 290 24.56 19.96 -12.17
N GLY A 291 24.77 18.67 -12.43
CA GLY A 291 25.86 17.88 -11.85
C GLY A 291 27.26 18.22 -12.40
N LEU A 292 27.34 18.82 -13.59
CA LEU A 292 28.60 19.13 -14.28
C LEU A 292 29.20 20.50 -13.92
N PHE A 293 28.46 21.40 -13.25
CA PHE A 293 28.93 22.75 -12.92
C PHE A 293 29.47 22.96 -11.49
N VAL A 294 29.48 21.93 -10.62
CA VAL A 294 30.07 22.05 -9.27
C VAL A 294 31.42 21.35 -9.16
N ARG A 295 32.43 21.82 -9.92
CA ARG A 295 33.83 21.79 -9.44
C ARG A 295 34.76 22.73 -10.21
N ARG A 296 34.69 24.03 -9.92
CA ARG A 296 35.85 24.92 -10.10
C ARG A 296 36.43 25.29 -8.74
N ARG A 297 37.28 24.42 -8.20
CA ARG A 297 38.10 24.76 -7.03
C ARG A 297 39.24 25.67 -7.53
N ARG A 298 39.32 26.89 -7.01
CA ARG A 298 40.49 27.77 -7.16
C ARG A 298 41.66 27.14 -6.41
N THR A 299 42.73 26.83 -7.13
CA THR A 299 44.13 26.85 -6.65
C THR A 299 44.99 27.24 -7.83
#